data_AF-A0A8H9GBR4-F1
#
_entry.id   AF-A0A8H9GBR4-F1
#
_cell.length_a   1.000
_cell.length_b   1.000
_cell.length_c   1.000
_cell.angle_alpha   90.00
_cell.angle_beta   90.00
_cell.angle_gamma   90.00
#
_symmetry.space_group_name_H-M   'P 1'
#
loop_
_entity.id
_entity.type
_entity.pdbx_description
1 polymer ?
#
loop_
_entity_poly.entity_id
_entity_poly.type
_entity_poly.pdbx_seq_one_letter_code
_entity_poly.pdbx_strand_id
1 'polypeptide(L)'
;MSTTVTHRPQAEVTLDTETIEVIVEIEAQVIATEPVRATVSWNVADEGLWVADYAGYYGGTVDRQGAHYFVADTFGAYVGDFRSLEVAQAKLAERLHVVLPSVLRPVVQG
;
A
#
# COMPACT_ATOMS: atom_id res chain seq x y z
N MET A 1 55.00 38.59 -0.64
CA MET A 1 54.14 38.33 0.53
C MET A 1 53.65 36.90 0.43
N SER A 2 54.02 36.04 1.36
CA SER A 2 53.67 34.61 1.37
C SER A 2 52.57 34.35 2.39
N THR A 3 51.45 33.79 1.96
CA THR A 3 50.36 33.37 2.84
C THR A 3 50.61 31.95 3.32
N THR A 4 51.02 31.80 4.58
CA THR A 4 51.12 30.51 5.26
C THR A 4 49.71 29.97 5.52
N VAL A 5 49.28 28.97 4.77
CA VAL A 5 48.05 28.23 5.07
C VAL A 5 48.38 27.23 6.17
N THR A 6 47.95 27.54 7.39
CA THR A 6 47.98 26.61 8.52
C THR A 6 47.08 25.43 8.22
N HIS A 7 47.68 24.28 7.91
CA HIS A 7 46.96 23.00 7.85
C HIS A 7 46.41 22.69 9.24
N ARG A 8 45.09 22.67 9.39
CA ARG A 8 44.41 22.15 10.58
C ARG A 8 44.61 20.63 10.60
N PRO A 9 44.95 20.00 11.73
CA PRO A 9 44.99 18.55 11.78
C PRO A 9 43.58 18.03 11.54
N GLN A 10 43.41 17.30 10.44
CA GLN A 10 42.24 16.45 10.23
C GLN A 10 42.27 15.42 11.35
N ALA A 11 41.28 15.47 12.25
CA ALA A 11 41.12 14.46 13.27
C ALA A 11 41.01 13.11 12.55
N GLU A 12 41.97 12.22 12.81
CA GLU A 12 41.92 10.84 12.39
C GLU A 12 40.74 10.21 13.16
N VAL A 13 39.59 10.10 12.49
CA VAL A 13 38.40 9.47 13.05
C VAL A 13 38.65 7.97 12.99
N THR A 14 39.25 7.41 14.04
CA THR A 14 39.21 5.98 14.27
C THR A 14 37.78 5.62 14.63
N LEU A 15 37.02 5.09 13.66
CA LEU A 15 35.75 4.43 13.96
C LEU A 15 36.07 3.18 14.76
N ASP A 16 35.89 3.26 16.08
CA ASP A 16 35.92 2.07 16.92
C ASP A 16 34.77 1.15 16.51
N THR A 17 35.03 -0.15 16.36
CA THR A 17 34.06 -1.17 15.91
C THR A 17 32.78 -1.16 16.76
N GLU A 18 32.87 -0.75 18.02
CA GLU A 18 31.74 -0.57 18.92
C GLU A 18 30.75 0.54 18.49
N THR A 19 31.19 1.54 17.72
CA THR A 19 30.30 2.60 17.18
C THR A 19 29.61 2.17 15.88
N ILE A 20 30.19 1.23 15.13
CA ILE A 20 29.56 0.67 13.92
C ILE A 20 28.38 -0.24 14.28
N GLU A 21 28.45 -0.96 15.41
CA GLU A 21 27.38 -1.85 15.84
C GLU A 21 26.07 -1.12 16.21
N VAL A 22 26.16 0.14 16.65
CA VAL A 22 24.98 0.95 17.01
C VAL A 22 24.16 1.39 15.79
N ILE A 23 24.79 1.56 14.63
CA ILE A 23 24.07 1.93 13.38
C ILE A 23 23.35 0.71 12.79
N VAL A 24 23.90 -0.49 12.97
CA VAL A 24 23.30 -1.76 12.52
C VAL A 24 22.11 -2.18 13.39
N GLU A 25 22.14 -1.89 14.69
CA GLU A 25 21.08 -2.29 15.62
C GLU A 25 19.72 -1.59 15.37
N ILE A 26 19.73 -0.39 14.79
CA ILE A 26 18.49 0.35 14.47
C ILE A 26 17.77 -0.25 13.25
N GLU A 27 18.48 -0.87 12.31
CA GLU A 27 17.85 -1.51 11.14
C GLU A 27 17.18 -2.84 11.47
N ALA A 28 17.61 -3.51 12.54
CA ALA A 28 17.09 -4.82 12.95
C ALA A 28 15.75 -4.77 13.72
N GLN A 29 15.35 -3.61 14.25
CA GLN A 29 14.07 -3.44 14.96
C GLN A 29 12.94 -2.88 14.08
N VAL A 30 13.17 -2.67 12.79
CA VAL A 30 12.08 -2.49 11.84
C VAL A 30 11.55 -3.89 11.50
N ILE A 31 10.79 -4.47 12.43
CA ILE A 31 9.82 -5.50 12.07
C ILE A 31 8.83 -4.78 11.14
N ALA A 32 9.13 -4.77 9.85
CA ALA A 32 8.19 -4.40 8.81
C ALA A 32 7.06 -5.42 8.90
N THR A 33 6.07 -5.12 9.75
CA THR A 33 4.78 -5.78 9.68
C THR A 33 4.26 -5.44 8.30
N GLU A 34 4.26 -6.41 7.38
CA GLU A 34 3.68 -6.20 6.06
C GLU A 34 2.28 -5.61 6.27
N PRO A 35 1.92 -4.51 5.58
CA PRO A 35 0.62 -3.88 5.78
C PRO A 35 -0.47 -4.90 5.47
N VAL A 36 -1.30 -5.21 6.47
CA VAL A 36 -2.39 -6.16 6.32
C VAL A 36 -3.38 -5.58 5.33
N ARG A 37 -3.53 -6.28 4.20
CA ARG A 37 -4.50 -5.92 3.16
C ARG A 37 -5.89 -5.77 3.75
N ALA A 38 -6.54 -4.64 3.50
CA ALA A 38 -7.93 -4.45 3.89
C ALA A 38 -8.81 -5.49 3.19
N THR A 39 -9.76 -6.06 3.93
CA THR A 39 -10.69 -7.05 3.40
C THR A 39 -11.79 -6.34 2.61
N VAL A 40 -12.15 -6.90 1.45
CA VAL A 40 -13.33 -6.46 0.69
C VAL A 40 -14.52 -7.31 1.12
N SER A 41 -15.63 -6.67 1.47
CA SER A 41 -16.93 -7.32 1.59
C SER A 41 -17.87 -6.85 0.48
N TRP A 42 -18.89 -7.63 0.17
CA TRP A 42 -19.75 -7.42 -0.99
C TRP A 42 -21.21 -7.32 -0.58
N ASN A 43 -21.88 -6.30 -1.11
CA ASN A 43 -23.31 -6.10 -0.94
C ASN A 43 -23.99 -6.17 -2.31
N VAL A 44 -25.16 -6.80 -2.37
CA VAL A 44 -26.03 -6.76 -3.55
C VAL A 44 -26.83 -5.46 -3.47
N ALA A 45 -26.55 -4.53 -4.38
CA ALA A 45 -27.25 -3.24 -4.42
C ALA A 45 -28.54 -3.32 -5.26
N ASP A 46 -28.52 -4.12 -6.32
CA ASP A 46 -29.67 -4.44 -7.17
C ASP A 46 -29.46 -5.77 -7.90
N GLU A 47 -30.44 -6.23 -8.68
CA GLU A 47 -30.30 -7.38 -9.57
C GLU A 47 -29.14 -7.17 -10.56
N GLY A 48 -28.09 -7.97 -10.40
CA GLY A 48 -26.90 -7.88 -11.24
C GLY A 48 -25.93 -6.76 -10.85
N LEU A 49 -26.17 -6.03 -9.76
CA LEU A 49 -25.28 -4.97 -9.29
C LEU A 49 -24.76 -5.26 -7.88
N TRP A 50 -23.43 -5.34 -7.76
CA TRP A 50 -22.73 -5.52 -6.49
C TRP A 50 -21.88 -4.30 -6.17
N VAL A 51 -21.85 -3.92 -4.90
CA VAL A 51 -21.01 -2.84 -4.38
C VAL A 51 -19.97 -3.43 -3.43
N ALA A 52 -18.71 -3.07 -3.64
CA ALA A 52 -17.63 -3.41 -2.73
C ALA A 52 -17.63 -2.45 -1.54
N ASP A 53 -17.56 -3.00 -0.34
CA ASP A 53 -17.15 -2.30 0.87
C ASP A 53 -15.69 -2.68 1.16
N TYR A 54 -14.84 -1.67 1.23
CA TYR A 54 -13.41 -1.81 1.48
C TYR A 54 -13.05 -1.13 2.80
N ALA A 55 -13.03 -1.92 3.88
CA ALA A 55 -12.84 -1.43 5.24
C ALA A 55 -13.77 -0.25 5.62
N GLY A 56 -15.06 -0.36 5.27
CA GLY A 56 -16.07 0.67 5.54
C GLY A 56 -16.12 1.81 4.51
N TYR A 57 -15.24 1.78 3.49
CA TYR A 57 -15.27 2.73 2.38
C TYR A 57 -15.93 2.12 1.15
N TYR A 58 -16.59 2.96 0.35
CA TYR A 58 -17.06 2.55 -0.97
C TYR A 58 -15.88 2.13 -1.86
N GLY A 59 -15.84 0.85 -2.24
CA GLY A 59 -14.78 0.26 -3.05
C GLY A 59 -15.04 0.27 -4.55
N GLY A 60 -16.25 0.60 -4.99
CA GLY A 60 -16.64 0.52 -6.39
C GLY A 60 -17.74 -0.51 -6.65
N THR A 61 -17.97 -0.82 -7.92
CA THR A 61 -19.10 -1.64 -8.36
C THR A 61 -18.67 -2.75 -9.32
N VAL A 62 -19.42 -3.84 -9.28
CA VAL A 62 -19.48 -4.84 -10.35
C VAL A 62 -20.91 -4.86 -10.87
N ASP A 63 -21.08 -4.59 -12.16
CA ASP A 63 -22.38 -4.55 -12.83
C ASP A 63 -22.47 -5.63 -13.90
N ARG A 64 -23.50 -6.47 -13.86
CA ARG A 64 -23.73 -7.54 -14.83
C ARG A 64 -24.55 -7.02 -15.99
N GLN A 65 -23.93 -6.99 -17.17
CA GLN A 65 -24.61 -6.68 -18.42
C GLN A 65 -24.52 -7.89 -19.36
N GLY A 66 -25.63 -8.60 -19.49
CA GLY A 66 -25.72 -9.84 -20.25
C GLY A 66 -24.83 -10.95 -19.66
N ALA A 67 -23.79 -11.32 -20.42
CA ALA A 67 -22.86 -12.40 -20.10
C ALA A 67 -21.48 -11.90 -19.59
N HIS A 68 -21.42 -10.63 -19.17
CA HIS A 68 -20.20 -9.98 -18.69
C HIS A 68 -20.48 -9.17 -17.42
N TYR A 69 -19.42 -8.96 -16.65
CA TYR A 69 -19.37 -8.21 -15.41
C TYR A 69 -18.41 -7.05 -15.58
N PHE A 70 -18.94 -5.83 -15.59
CA PHE A 70 -18.21 -4.59 -15.77
C PHE A 70 -17.79 -4.05 -14.40
N VAL A 71 -16.54 -3.65 -14.28
CA VAL A 71 -15.94 -3.24 -13.01
C VAL A 71 -15.53 -1.78 -13.06
N ALA A 72 -15.98 -1.01 -12.07
CA ALA A 72 -15.56 0.36 -11.84
C ALA A 72 -15.02 0.50 -10.41
N ASP A 73 -13.90 1.20 -10.24
CA ASP A 73 -13.31 1.43 -8.92
C ASP A 73 -14.03 2.53 -8.12
N THR A 74 -13.53 2.82 -6.92
CA THR A 74 -14.08 3.85 -6.02
C THR A 74 -14.21 5.23 -6.67
N PHE A 75 -13.39 5.52 -7.68
CA PHE A 75 -13.41 6.79 -8.43
C PHE A 75 -14.25 6.72 -9.70
N GLY A 76 -14.95 5.60 -9.93
CA GLY A 76 -15.69 5.33 -11.16
C GLY A 76 -14.79 4.99 -12.35
N ALA A 77 -13.49 4.75 -12.13
CA ALA A 77 -12.60 4.42 -13.23
C ALA A 77 -12.80 2.96 -13.67
N TYR A 78 -12.82 2.75 -14.98
CA TYR A 78 -12.98 1.42 -15.56
C TYR A 78 -11.79 0.52 -15.24
N VAL A 79 -12.06 -0.65 -14.67
CA VAL A 79 -11.04 -1.66 -14.34
C VAL A 79 -11.01 -2.76 -15.38
N GLY A 80 -12.16 -3.12 -15.95
CA GLY A 80 -12.29 -4.15 -16.97
C GLY A 80 -13.67 -4.79 -17.00
N ASP A 81 -13.86 -5.70 -17.95
CA ASP A 81 -15.03 -6.56 -18.11
C ASP A 81 -14.60 -8.03 -18.07
N PHE A 82 -15.36 -8.84 -17.34
CA PHE A 82 -15.01 -10.22 -17.09
C PHE A 82 -16.21 -11.15 -17.27
N ARG A 83 -15.94 -12.42 -17.58
CA ARG A 83 -16.99 -13.43 -17.78
C ARG A 83 -17.52 -14.05 -16.49
N SER A 84 -16.85 -13.82 -15.37
CA SER A 84 -17.19 -14.39 -14.05
C SER A 84 -17.24 -13.28 -13.02
N LEU A 85 -18.24 -13.38 -12.13
CA LEU A 85 -18.40 -12.47 -11.01
C LEU A 85 -17.19 -12.55 -10.08
N GLU A 86 -16.71 -13.76 -9.81
CA GLU A 86 -15.56 -14.01 -8.94
C GLU A 86 -14.29 -13.32 -9.48
N VAL A 87 -14.04 -13.43 -10.79
CA VAL A 87 -12.91 -12.75 -11.44
C VAL A 87 -13.06 -11.23 -11.37
N ALA A 88 -14.26 -10.71 -11.66
CA ALA A 88 -14.54 -9.28 -11.57
C ALA A 88 -14.30 -8.72 -10.15
N GLN A 89 -14.80 -9.43 -9.14
CA GLN A 89 -14.61 -9.07 -7.74
C GLN A 89 -13.14 -9.11 -7.32
N ALA A 90 -12.40 -10.15 -7.72
CA ALA A 90 -10.97 -10.27 -7.44
C ALA A 90 -10.18 -9.12 -8.09
N LYS A 91 -10.50 -8.75 -9.33
CA LYS A 91 -9.85 -7.65 -10.04
C LYS A 91 -10.14 -6.30 -9.41
N LEU A 92 -11.36 -6.07 -8.93
CA LEU A 92 -11.67 -4.87 -8.16
C LEU A 92 -10.86 -4.84 -6.85
N ALA A 93 -10.79 -5.96 -6.13
CA ALA A 93 -10.01 -6.04 -4.91
C ALA A 93 -8.54 -5.70 -5.17
N GLU A 94 -7.89 -6.33 -6.16
CA GLU A 94 -6.51 -6.01 -6.57
C GLU A 94 -6.33 -4.52 -6.89
N ARG A 95 -7.27 -3.93 -7.64
CA ARG A 95 -7.24 -2.51 -7.99
C ARG A 95 -7.28 -1.62 -6.75
N LEU A 96 -8.13 -1.93 -5.78
CA LEU A 96 -8.28 -1.13 -4.55
C LEU A 96 -7.01 -1.06 -3.70
N HIS A 97 -6.23 -2.14 -3.68
CA HIS A 97 -4.92 -2.14 -3.01
C HIS A 97 -3.94 -1.16 -3.62
N VAL A 98 -4.06 -0.88 -4.92
CA VAL A 98 -3.20 0.06 -5.63
C VAL A 98 -3.70 1.49 -5.44
N VAL A 99 -5.01 1.71 -5.51
CA VAL A 99 -5.58 3.07 -5.52
C VAL A 99 -5.90 3.64 -4.14
N LEU A 100 -6.04 2.79 -3.11
CA LEU A 100 -6.29 3.19 -1.72
C LEU A 100 -5.22 2.63 -0.75
N PRO A 101 -3.93 2.94 -0.96
CA PRO A 101 -2.85 2.35 -0.16
C PRO A 101 -2.88 2.77 1.33
N SER A 102 -3.52 3.89 1.66
CA SER A 102 -3.69 4.37 3.03
C SER A 102 -4.82 3.67 3.81
N VAL A 103 -5.81 3.08 3.11
CA VAL A 103 -6.91 2.32 3.72
C VAL A 103 -6.43 0.94 4.20
N LEU A 104 -5.28 0.47 3.68
CA LEU A 104 -4.60 -0.77 4.08
C LEU A 104 -4.05 -0.79 5.51
N ARG A 105 -4.22 0.28 6.29
CA ARG A 105 -3.70 0.33 7.66
C ARG A 105 -4.85 0.34 8.66
N PRO A 106 -5.18 -0.81 9.28
CA PRO A 106 -5.82 -0.77 10.58
C PRO A 106 -4.81 -0.12 11.54
N VAL A 107 -5.05 1.11 11.95
CA VAL A 107 -4.36 1.69 13.10
C VAL A 107 -4.98 1.06 14.33
N VAL A 108 -4.54 -0.15 14.68
CA VAL A 108 -4.75 -0.71 16.02
C VAL A 108 -3.52 -0.35 16.84
N GLN A 109 -3.57 0.80 17.50
CA GLN A 109 -2.82 0.97 18.75
C GLN A 109 -3.68 0.36 19.85
N GLY A 110 -3.28 -0.82 20.33
CA GLY A 110 -3.73 -1.39 21.60
C GLY A 110 -2.65 -1.22 22.64
#